data_AF-A0A965L4Q1-F1
#
_entry.id   AF-A0A965L4Q1-F1
#
_cell.length_a   1.000
_cell.length_b   1.000
_cell.length_c   1.000
_cell.angle_alpha   90.00
_cell.angle_beta   90.00
_cell.angle_gamma   90.00
#
_symmetry.space_group_name_H-M   'P 1'
#
loop_
_entity.id
_entity.type
_entity.pdbx_description
1 polymer ?
#
loop_
_entity_poly.entity_id
_entity_poly.type
_entity_poly.pdbx_seq_one_letter_code
_entity_poly.pdbx_strand_id
1 'polypeptide(L)'
;MYLTSYQILALSIQISTKLLKSSFGLKTFNPSPVLTNTCYSFIDDKNVVHVASVHEYVANERTYKVVQGSGGVSTAPTELEGSYANTWA
;
A
#
# COMPACT_ATOMS: atom_id res chain seq x y z
N MET A 1 -18.37 -10.25 5.28
CA MET A 1 -17.53 -11.11 4.42
C MET A 1 -17.22 -10.49 3.04
N TYR A 2 -17.88 -9.40 2.61
CA TYR A 2 -17.56 -8.68 1.35
C TYR A 2 -16.48 -7.60 1.48
N LEU A 3 -16.17 -7.12 2.69
CA LEU A 3 -15.19 -6.04 2.93
C LEU A 3 -13.73 -6.48 2.73
N THR A 4 -13.41 -7.74 3.04
CA THR A 4 -12.05 -8.29 2.87
C THR A 4 -11.63 -8.40 1.39
N SER A 5 -12.58 -8.50 0.44
CA SER A 5 -12.23 -8.60 -0.98
C SER A 5 -11.89 -7.26 -1.60
N TYR A 6 -12.45 -6.14 -1.11
CA TYR A 6 -12.11 -4.79 -1.59
C TYR A 6 -10.72 -4.34 -1.13
N GLN A 7 -10.34 -4.68 0.11
CA GLN A 7 -9.03 -4.33 0.67
C GLN A 7 -7.87 -4.98 -0.09
N ILE A 8 -8.04 -6.21 -0.57
CA ILE A 8 -7.05 -6.91 -1.41
C ILE A 8 -6.98 -6.28 -2.82
N LEU A 9 -8.12 -5.81 -3.35
CA LEU A 9 -8.16 -5.21 -4.69
C LEU A 9 -7.38 -3.89 -4.75
N ALA A 10 -7.54 -3.02 -3.75
CA ALA A 10 -6.89 -1.71 -3.75
C ALA A 10 -5.36 -1.80 -3.57
N LEU A 11 -4.89 -2.85 -2.88
CA LEU A 11 -3.48 -3.28 -2.82
C LEU A 11 -2.85 -3.42 -4.22
N SER A 12 -3.61 -4.00 -5.14
CA SER A 12 -3.16 -4.35 -6.50
C SER A 12 -3.13 -3.11 -7.41
N ILE A 13 -3.98 -2.11 -7.14
CA ILE A 13 -4.14 -0.91 -7.97
C ILE A 13 -2.96 0.07 -7.78
N GLN A 14 -2.49 0.30 -6.55
CA GLN A 14 -1.37 1.22 -6.30
C GLN A 14 -0.01 0.66 -6.75
N ILE A 15 0.22 -0.65 -6.57
CA ILE A 15 1.43 -1.33 -7.08
C ILE A 15 1.49 -1.21 -8.60
N SER A 16 0.37 -1.50 -9.29
CA SER A 16 0.30 -1.46 -10.75
C SER A 16 0.47 -0.06 -11.32
N THR A 17 -0.15 0.98 -10.74
CA THR A 17 -0.12 2.33 -11.32
C THR A 17 1.23 3.04 -11.20
N LYS A 18 2.00 2.83 -10.12
CA LYS A 18 3.38 3.36 -10.03
C LYS A 18 4.36 2.63 -10.94
N LEU A 19 4.25 1.30 -11.05
CA LEU A 19 5.07 0.51 -11.96
C LEU A 19 4.74 0.81 -13.43
N LEU A 20 3.46 0.92 -13.79
CA LEU A 20 3.02 1.21 -15.17
C LEU A 20 3.40 2.62 -15.64
N LYS A 21 3.32 3.64 -14.77
CA LYS A 21 3.76 5.01 -15.12
C LYS A 21 5.27 5.09 -15.40
N SER A 22 6.08 4.16 -14.89
CA SER A 22 7.50 4.08 -15.23
C SER A 22 7.76 3.52 -16.64
N SER A 23 6.82 2.75 -17.19
CA SER A 23 6.99 2.04 -18.47
C SER A 23 6.51 2.85 -19.69
N PHE A 24 5.67 3.87 -19.47
CA PHE A 24 5.11 4.72 -20.54
C PHE A 24 5.73 6.13 -20.52
N GLY A 25 6.98 6.24 -20.99
CA GLY A 25 7.57 7.50 -21.45
C GLY A 25 8.43 8.28 -20.44
N LEU A 26 9.74 8.33 -20.74
CA LEU A 26 10.73 9.27 -20.18
C LEU A 26 11.03 9.18 -18.67
N LYS A 27 11.20 7.98 -18.11
CA LYS A 27 11.87 7.83 -16.81
C LYS A 27 12.92 6.74 -16.87
N THR A 28 14.14 7.08 -16.47
CA THR A 28 15.25 6.13 -16.31
C THR A 28 14.78 4.95 -15.46
N PHE A 29 15.10 3.74 -15.90
CA PHE A 29 14.83 2.53 -15.13
C PHE A 29 15.39 2.71 -13.73
N ASN A 30 14.54 2.63 -12.70
CA ASN A 30 15.00 2.73 -11.32
C ASN A 30 15.75 1.43 -10.98
N PRO A 31 17.08 1.47 -10.76
CA PRO A 31 17.86 0.26 -10.44
C PRO A 31 17.48 -0.34 -9.07
N SER A 32 16.77 0.40 -8.22
CA SER A 32 16.26 -0.06 -6.93
C SER A 32 14.78 0.30 -6.79
N PRO A 33 13.88 -0.49 -7.41
CA PRO A 33 12.45 -0.22 -7.33
C PRO A 33 11.92 -0.50 -5.91
N VAL A 34 11.00 0.37 -5.49
CA VAL A 34 10.36 0.32 -4.17
C VAL A 34 8.84 0.31 -4.34
N LEU A 35 8.16 -0.54 -3.59
CA LEU A 35 6.70 -0.64 -3.51
C LEU A 35 6.21 -0.13 -2.17
N THR A 36 5.14 0.66 -2.19
CA THR A 36 4.47 1.15 -0.98
C THR A 36 3.10 0.52 -0.89
N ASN A 37 2.79 -0.01 0.29
CA ASN A 37 1.55 -0.69 0.58
C ASN A 37 0.82 0.03 1.71
N THR A 38 -0.47 0.31 1.53
CA THR A 38 -1.33 0.80 2.60
C THR A 38 -2.69 0.13 2.45
N CYS A 39 -3.17 -0.51 3.52
CA CYS A 39 -4.52 -1.07 3.60
C CYS A 39 -5.29 -0.33 4.68
N TYR A 40 -6.50 0.12 4.38
CA TYR A 40 -7.44 0.63 5.37
C TYR A 40 -8.54 -0.39 5.63
N SER A 41 -8.98 -0.53 6.89
CA SER A 41 -10.06 -1.42 7.33
C SER A 41 -11.06 -0.65 8.18
N PHE A 42 -12.30 -0.52 7.72
CA PHE A 42 -13.41 0.02 8.51
C PHE A 42 -13.87 -0.99 9.55
N ILE A 43 -13.87 -0.59 10.81
CA ILE A 43 -14.43 -1.35 11.93
C ILE A 43 -15.92 -1.02 12.09
N ASP A 44 -16.30 0.22 11.79
CA ASP A 44 -17.67 0.72 11.68
C ASP A 44 -17.74 1.80 10.58
N ASP A 45 -18.85 2.55 10.50
CA ASP A 45 -19.09 3.55 9.46
C ASP A 45 -18.07 4.71 9.44
N LYS A 46 -17.30 4.91 10.51
CA LYS A 46 -16.37 6.05 10.65
C LYS A 46 -14.97 5.63 11.08
N ASN A 47 -14.85 4.64 11.95
CA ASN A 47 -13.59 4.26 12.56
C ASN A 47 -12.84 3.25 11.67
N VAL A 48 -11.59 3.59 11.37
CA VAL A 48 -10.70 2.80 10.53
C VAL A 48 -9.39 2.50 11.25
N VAL A 49 -8.84 1.34 10.97
CA VAL A 49 -7.43 1.00 11.21
C VAL A 49 -6.70 0.83 9.88
N HIS A 50 -5.41 1.12 9.84
CA HIS A 50 -4.58 0.85 8.68
C HIS A 50 -3.32 0.04 9.01
N VAL A 51 -2.80 -0.61 7.99
CA VAL A 51 -1.43 -1.14 7.96
C VAL A 51 -0.72 -0.56 6.76
N ALA A 52 0.51 -0.10 6.95
CA ALA A 52 1.35 0.44 5.89
C ALA A 52 2.75 -0.18 5.93
N SER A 53 3.38 -0.31 4.77
CA SER A 53 4.75 -0.82 4.66
C SER A 53 5.43 -0.40 3.35
N VAL A 54 6.76 -0.36 3.38
CA VAL A 54 7.60 -0.10 2.21
C VAL A 54 8.41 -1.35 1.92
N HIS A 55 8.49 -1.73 0.64
CA HIS A 55 9.21 -2.91 0.20
C HIS A 55 10.23 -2.55 -0.87
N GLU A 56 11.46 -3.02 -0.73
CA GLU A 56 12.51 -2.88 -1.72
C GLU A 56 12.71 -4.19 -2.48
N TYR A 57 13.09 -4.08 -3.75
CA TYR A 57 13.45 -5.26 -4.53
C TYR A 57 14.87 -5.73 -4.17
N VAL A 58 14.98 -6.98 -3.73
CA VAL A 58 16.26 -7.64 -3.45
C VAL A 58 16.64 -8.51 -4.64
N ALA A 59 17.54 -8.00 -5.49
CA ALA A 59 17.91 -8.65 -6.76
C ALA A 59 18.43 -10.07 -6.60
N ASN A 60 19.24 -10.32 -5.56
CA ASN A 60 19.82 -11.63 -5.29
C ASN A 60 18.76 -12.69 -4.99
N GLU A 61 17.64 -12.28 -4.40
CA GLU A 61 16.52 -13.14 -4.01
C GLU A 61 15.34 -13.05 -4.97
N ARG A 62 15.44 -12.16 -5.97
CA ARG A 62 14.43 -11.91 -7.00
C ARG A 62 13.04 -11.63 -6.44
N THR A 63 12.96 -10.98 -5.28
CA THR A 63 11.69 -10.71 -4.58
C THR A 63 11.71 -9.35 -3.91
N TYR A 64 10.54 -8.87 -3.49
CA TYR A 64 10.40 -7.67 -2.68
C TYR A 64 10.41 -8.04 -1.20
N LYS A 65 11.22 -7.32 -0.41
CA LYS A 65 11.29 -7.45 1.04
C LYS A 65 10.91 -6.15 1.72
N VAL A 66 10.29 -6.26 2.90
CA VAL A 66 9.96 -5.10 3.73
C VAL A 66 11.26 -4.41 4.14
N VAL A 67 11.34 -3.10 3.90
CA VAL A 67 12.41 -2.26 4.42
C VAL A 67 12.29 -2.24 5.95
N GLN A 68 13.34 -2.61 6.67
CA GLN A 68 13.31 -2.71 8.13
C GLN A 68 12.83 -1.40 8.78
N GLY A 69 11.86 -1.50 9.68
CA GLY A 69 11.26 -0.37 10.38
C GLY A 69 10.28 0.48 9.55
N SER A 70 10.05 0.16 8.28
CA SER A 70 9.10 0.91 7.43
C SER A 70 7.64 0.51 7.61
N GLY A 71 7.39 -0.60 8.31
CA GLY A 71 6.06 -1.11 8.58
C GLY A 71 5.41 -0.41 9.76
N GLY A 72 4.09 -0.25 9.70
CA GLY A 72 3.29 0.30 10.79
C GLY A 72 1.86 -0.22 10.75
N VAL A 73 1.25 -0.33 11.93
CA VAL A 73 -0.17 -0.62 12.12
C VAL A 73 -0.73 0.40 13.10
N SER A 74 -1.96 0.83 12.88
CA SER A 74 -2.67 1.71 13.83
C SER A 74 -2.75 1.06 15.20
N THR A 75 -2.53 1.86 16.24
CA THR A 75 -2.63 1.40 17.64
C THR A 75 -4.08 1.23 18.09
N ALA A 76 -5.01 1.96 17.50
CA ALA A 76 -6.45 1.87 17.71
C ALA A 76 -7.22 2.40 16.48
N PRO A 77 -8.51 2.05 16.32
CA PRO A 77 -9.36 2.62 15.27
C PRO A 77 -9.58 4.12 15.46
N THR A 78 -9.60 4.89 14.37
CA THR A 78 -9.84 6.34 14.42
C THR A 78 -10.72 6.82 13.27
N GLU A 79 -11.50 7.88 13.51
CA GLU A 79 -12.28 8.55 12.46
C GLU A 79 -11.39 9.30 11.44
N LEU A 80 -10.20 9.75 11.87
CA LEU A 80 -9.24 10.41 11.00
C LEU A 80 -8.78 9.48 9.88
N GLU A 81 -8.48 8.23 10.20
CA GLU A 81 -8.15 7.21 9.20
C GLU A 81 -9.33 6.88 8.29
N GLY A 82 -10.57 7.03 8.76
CA GLY A 82 -11.77 6.94 7.92
C GLY A 82 -11.78 8.00 6.82
N SER A 83 -11.39 9.22 7.17
CA SER A 83 -11.25 10.33 6.22
C SER A 83 -10.15 10.04 5.18
N TYR A 84 -9.01 9.47 5.62
CA TYR A 84 -7.92 9.07 4.73
C TYR A 84 -8.32 7.91 3.80
N ALA A 85 -9.01 6.90 4.32
CA ALA A 85 -9.49 5.78 3.54
C ALA A 85 -10.48 6.21 2.44
N ASN A 86 -11.41 7.11 2.78
CA ASN A 86 -12.38 7.66 1.82
C ASN A 86 -11.73 8.52 0.73
N THR A 87 -10.63 9.21 1.04
CA THR A 87 -9.88 10.01 0.05
C THR A 87 -9.03 9.13 -0.87
N TRP A 88 -8.67 7.92 -0.41
CA TRP A 88 -7.78 7.02 -1.13
C TRP A 88 -8.50 6.15 -2.17
N ALA A 89 -9.78 5.83 -1.94
CA ALA A 89 -10.65 5.10 -2.85
C ALA A 89 -11.23 6.01 -3.95
#